data_AF-A0A3N5P586-F1
#
_entry.id   AF-A0A3N5P586-F1
#
_cell.length_a   1.000
_cell.length_b   1.000
_cell.length_c   1.000
_cell.angle_alpha   90.00
_cell.angle_beta   90.00
_cell.angle_gamma   90.00
#
_symmetry.space_group_name_H-M   'P 1'
#
loop_
_entity.id
_entity.type
_entity.pdbx_description
1 polymer ?
#
loop_
_entity_poly.entity_id
_entity_poly.type
_entity_poly.pdbx_seq_one_letter_code
_entity_poly.pdbx_strand_id
1 'polypeptide(L)'
;YERLSVFADHFSGVGKGLDRAIETYNRAAGSLESRILPAARRFTELGTASKKEISPISLVERSSRTLQAPELVHDQGRAKNEKR
;
A
#
# COMPACT_ATOMS: atom_id res chain seq x y z
N TYR A 1 18.82 10.26 22.84
CA TYR A 1 17.68 9.46 22.33
C TYR A 1 16.60 10.31 21.66
N GLU A 2 16.39 11.58 22.04
CA GLU A 2 15.34 12.44 21.48
C GLU A 2 15.31 12.54 19.94
N ARG A 3 16.45 12.82 19.29
CA ARG A 3 16.53 12.88 17.81
C ARG A 3 16.15 11.56 17.12
N LEU A 4 16.52 10.43 17.72
CA LEU A 4 16.19 9.11 17.18
C LEU A 4 14.69 8.83 17.34
N SER A 5 14.10 9.24 18.47
CA SER A 5 12.65 9.13 18.72
C SER A 5 11.85 9.92 17.68
N VAL A 6 12.20 11.20 17.47
CA VAL A 6 11.52 12.05 16.49
C VAL A 6 11.64 11.48 15.07
N PHE A 7 12.82 10.97 14.71
CA PHE A 7 12.99 10.29 13.43
C PHE A 7 12.13 9.04 13.31
N ALA A 8 12.07 8.20 14.35
CA ALA A 8 11.24 7.00 14.37
C ALA A 8 9.75 7.33 14.19
N ASP A 9 9.26 8.41 14.80
CA ASP A 9 7.89 8.89 14.63
C ASP A 9 7.58 9.30 13.18
N HIS A 10 8.49 10.07 12.56
CA HIS A 10 8.36 10.41 11.14
C HIS A 10 8.40 9.18 10.24
N PHE A 11 9.29 8.23 10.53
CA PHE A 11 9.43 6.98 9.77
C PHE A 11 8.17 6.10 9.90
N SER A 12 7.55 6.04 11.08
CA SER A 12 6.25 5.41 11.29
C SER A 12 5.15 6.06 10.42
N GLY A 13 5.17 7.40 10.32
CA GLY A 13 4.29 8.15 9.43
C GLY A 13 4.44 7.76 7.95
N VAL A 14 5.68 7.56 7.49
CA VAL A 14 5.96 7.07 6.13
C VAL A 14 5.37 5.68 5.90
N GLY A 15 5.52 4.76 6.86
CA GLY A 15 4.94 3.42 6.79
C GLY A 15 3.42 3.46 6.59
N LYS A 16 2.71 4.26 7.40
CA LYS A 16 1.26 4.44 7.28
C LYS A 16 0.83 5.02 5.92
N GLY A 17 1.60 5.97 5.39
CA GLY A 17 1.36 6.55 4.07
C GLY A 17 1.48 5.51 2.95
N LEU A 18 2.49 4.64 3.05
CA LEU A 18 2.70 3.56 2.09
C LEU A 18 1.56 2.52 2.16
N ASP A 19 1.14 2.11 3.36
CA ASP A 19 0.01 1.20 3.53
C ASP A 19 -1.26 1.75 2.87
N ARG A 20 -1.56 3.04 3.07
CA ARG A 20 -2.72 3.71 2.45
C ARG A 20 -2.61 3.75 0.92
N ALA A 21 -1.42 3.99 0.39
CA ALA A 21 -1.16 3.99 -1.05
C ALA A 21 -1.39 2.60 -1.65
N ILE A 22 -0.88 1.55 -1.00
CA ILE A 22 -1.08 0.15 -1.40
C ILE A 22 -2.57 -0.21 -1.37
N GLU A 23 -3.29 0.16 -0.30
CA GLU A 23 -4.73 -0.08 -0.19
C GLU A 23 -5.51 0.58 -1.35
N THR A 24 -5.17 1.84 -1.67
CA THR A 24 -5.83 2.59 -2.75
C THR A 24 -5.52 2.00 -4.12
N TYR A 25 -4.27 1.61 -4.34
CA TYR A 25 -3.84 0.88 -5.54
C TYR A 25 -4.63 -0.43 -5.72
N ASN A 26 -4.74 -1.24 -4.66
CA ASN A 26 -5.46 -2.52 -4.70
C ASN A 26 -6.95 -2.32 -5.00
N ARG A 27 -7.59 -1.30 -4.42
CA ARG A 27 -8.99 -0.95 -4.74
C ARG A 27 -9.16 -0.54 -6.19
N ALA A 28 -8.22 0.24 -6.74
CA ALA A 28 -8.25 0.66 -8.13
C ALA A 28 -8.08 -0.55 -9.08
N ALA A 29 -7.12 -1.44 -8.78
CA ALA A 29 -6.91 -2.68 -9.53
C ALA A 29 -8.17 -3.56 -9.50
N GLY A 30 -8.76 -3.80 -8.32
CA GLY A 30 -10.00 -4.57 -8.20
C GLY A 30 -11.17 -3.92 -8.95
N SER A 31 -11.27 -2.58 -8.95
CA SER A 31 -12.29 -1.87 -9.74
C SER A 31 -12.07 -2.01 -11.25
N LEU A 32 -10.83 -1.97 -11.70
CA LEU A 32 -10.49 -2.16 -13.10
C LEU A 32 -10.95 -3.54 -13.57
N GLU A 33 -10.65 -4.58 -12.80
CA GLU A 33 -11.00 -5.96 -13.13
C GLU A 33 -12.51 -6.23 -13.06
N SER A 34 -13.18 -5.78 -12.00
CA SER A 34 -14.58 -6.10 -11.75
C SER A 34 -15.57 -5.24 -12.55
N ARG A 35 -15.20 -4.01 -12.91
CA ARG A 35 -16.15 -3.04 -13.52
C ARG A 35 -15.72 -2.57 -14.89
N ILE A 36 -14.46 -2.19 -15.05
CA ILE A 36 -14.01 -1.53 -16.28
C ILE A 36 -13.74 -2.54 -17.40
N LEU A 37 -12.99 -3.62 -17.14
CA LEU A 37 -12.67 -4.63 -18.15
C LEU A 37 -13.92 -5.31 -18.73
N PRO A 38 -14.95 -5.68 -17.93
CA PRO A 38 -16.20 -6.20 -18.48
C PRO A 38 -16.95 -5.18 -19.35
N ALA A 39 -17.00 -3.90 -18.94
CA ALA A 39 -17.63 -2.85 -19.73
C ALA A 39 -16.91 -2.64 -21.06
N ALA A 40 -15.57 -2.64 -21.05
CA ALA A 40 -14.76 -2.55 -22.27
C ALA A 40 -15.06 -3.70 -23.24
N ARG A 41 -15.18 -4.95 -22.76
CA ARG A 41 -15.56 -6.10 -23.59
C ARG A 41 -16.93 -5.92 -24.26
N ARG A 42 -17.93 -5.45 -23.50
CA ARG A 42 -19.27 -5.15 -24.04
C ARG A 42 -19.25 -4.08 -25.12
N PHE A 43 -18.44 -3.02 -24.97
CA PHE A 43 -18.31 -2.01 -26.03
C PHE A 43 -17.71 -2.57 -27.31
N THR A 44 -16.76 -3.52 -27.20
CA THR A 44 -16.20 -4.23 -28.36
C THR A 44 -17.26 -5.10 -29.03
N GLU A 45 -18.05 -5.84 -28.26
CA GLU A 45 -19.16 -6.67 -28.77
C GLU A 45 -20.21 -5.83 -29.51
N LEU A 46 -20.48 -4.61 -29.03
CA LEU A 46 -21.40 -3.66 -29.66
C LEU A 46 -20.80 -2.89 -30.85
N GLY A 47 -19.55 -3.19 -31.24
CA GLY A 47 -18.87 -2.54 -32.37
C GLY A 47 -18.52 -1.07 -32.13
N THR A 48 -18.57 -0.61 -30.88
CA THR A 48 -18.30 0.80 -30.48
C THR A 48 -16.94 0.97 -29.81
N ALA A 49 -16.14 -0.09 -29.72
CA ALA A 49 -14.82 -0.01 -29.12
C ALA A 49 -13.83 0.83 -29.96
N SER A 50 -13.00 1.59 -29.25
CA SER A 50 -11.86 2.30 -29.82
C SER A 50 -10.81 1.32 -30.33
N LYS A 51 -10.11 1.68 -31.42
CA LYS A 51 -8.98 0.88 -31.98
C LYS A 51 -7.73 0.85 -31.08
N LYS A 52 -7.70 1.64 -30.01
CA LYS A 52 -6.54 1.73 -29.11
C LYS A 52 -6.61 0.64 -28.05
N GLU A 53 -5.67 -0.30 -28.10
CA GLU A 53 -5.53 -1.32 -27.07
C GLU A 53 -5.05 -0.73 -25.74
N ILE A 54 -5.53 -1.30 -24.64
CA ILE A 54 -5.07 -0.97 -23.29
C ILE A 54 -3.76 -1.73 -23.07
N SER A 55 -2.68 -1.01 -22.80
CA SER A 55 -1.40 -1.63 -22.47
C SER A 55 -1.51 -2.51 -21.21
N PRO A 56 -0.79 -3.64 -21.14
CA PRO A 56 -0.78 -4.48 -19.95
C PRO A 56 -0.33 -3.66 -18.73
N ILE A 57 -1.07 -3.79 -17.63
CA ILE A 57 -0.71 -3.15 -16.37
C ILE A 57 0.18 -4.11 -15.60
N SER A 58 1.39 -3.68 -15.26
CA SER A 58 2.27 -4.43 -14.37
C SER A 58 1.86 -4.20 -12.93
N LEU A 59 1.66 -5.29 -12.18
CA LEU A 59 1.35 -5.21 -10.76
C LEU A 59 2.57 -4.72 -9.97
N VAL A 60 2.34 -3.82 -9.01
CA VAL A 60 3.36 -3.38 -8.07
C VAL A 60 3.41 -4.36 -6.88
N GLU A 61 4.29 -5.35 -6.95
CA GLU A 61 4.58 -6.27 -5.84
C GLU A 61 5.84 -5.83 -5.08
N ARG A 62 5.75 -4.74 -4.30
CA ARG A 62 6.85 -4.30 -3.44
C ARG A 62 6.40 -4.14 -2.00
N SER A 63 7.03 -4.87 -1.10
CA SER A 63 6.85 -4.73 0.34
C SER A 63 7.83 -3.72 0.93
N SER A 64 7.42 -3.01 1.98
CA SER A 64 8.34 -2.19 2.78
C SER A 64 9.40 -3.06 3.45
N ARG A 65 10.59 -2.51 3.68
CA ARG A 65 11.66 -3.22 4.39
C ARG A 65 11.28 -3.39 5.87
N THR A 66 11.36 -4.62 6.36
CA THR A 66 11.23 -4.90 7.80
C THR A 66 12.45 -4.37 8.54
N LEU A 67 12.21 -3.56 9.57
CA LEU A 67 13.27 -3.13 10.49
C LEU A 67 13.68 -4.32 11.36
N GLN A 68 14.99 -4.58 11.44
CA GLN A 68 15.55 -5.69 12.22
C GLN A 68 16.39 -5.20 13.41
N ALA A 69 16.64 -3.89 13.50
CA ALA A 69 17.44 -3.30 14.56
C ALA A 69 16.73 -3.49 15.92
N PRO A 70 17.34 -4.17 16.91
CA PRO A 70 16.70 -4.47 18.19
C PRO A 70 16.14 -3.24 18.90
N GLU A 71 16.85 -2.10 18.84
CA GLU A 71 16.45 -0.82 19.41
C GLU A 71 15.21 -0.18 18.74
N LEU A 72 14.81 -0.67 17.56
CA LEU A 72 13.62 -0.22 16.83
C LEU A 72 12.48 -1.26 16.84
N VAL A 73 12.78 -2.51 17.23
CA VAL A 73 11.83 -3.62 17.29
C VAL A 73 11.38 -3.89 18.74
N HIS A 74 12.18 -3.54 19.74
CA HIS A 74 11.91 -3.74 21.16
C HIS A 74 11.54 -2.44 21.90
N ASP A 75 10.36 -1.87 21.63
CA ASP A 75 9.75 -0.86 22.54
C ASP A 75 8.25 -1.07 22.75
N GLN A 76 7.78 -2.31 22.77
CA GLN A 76 6.38 -2.62 23.15
C GLN A 76 6.23 -3.13 24.59
N GLY A 77 7.26 -3.04 25.44
CA GLY A 77 7.30 -3.79 26.71
C GLY A 77 7.62 -3.04 28.01
N ARG A 78 8.17 -1.81 27.99
CA ARG A 78 8.71 -1.22 29.24
C ARG A 78 7.75 -0.37 30.08
N ALA A 79 6.51 -0.14 29.64
CA ALA A 79 5.62 0.83 30.30
C ALA A 79 4.63 0.26 31.33
N LYS A 80 4.67 -1.03 31.70
CA LYS A 80 3.64 -1.63 32.60
C LYS A 80 4.11 -2.31 33.88
N ASN A 81 5.40 -2.25 34.26
CA ASN A 81 5.82 -2.88 35.52
C ASN A 81 6.68 -1.95 36.39
N GLU A 82 6.15 -0.78 36.73
CA GLU A 82 6.69 0.04 37.81
C GLU A 82 5.58 0.85 38.49
N LYS A 83 4.55 0.18 39.01
CA LYS A 83 3.83 0.65 40.20
C LYS A 83 3.49 -0.56 41.05
N ARG A 84 4.28 -0.68 42.12
CA ARG A 84 3.92 -1.38 43.36
C ARG A 84 2.58 -0.87 43.89
#